data_AF-Q64JE7-F1
#
_entry.id   AF-Q64JE7-F1
#
_cell.length_a   1.000
_cell.length_b   1.000
_cell.length_c   1.000
_cell.angle_alpha   90.00
_cell.angle_beta   90.00
_cell.angle_gamma   90.00
#
_symmetry.space_group_name_H-M   'P 1'
#
loop_
_entity.id
_entity.type
_entity.pdbx_description
1 polymer ?
#
loop_
_entity_poly.entity_id
_entity_poly.type
_entity_poly.pdbx_seq_one_letter_code
_entity_poly.pdbx_strand_id
1 'polypeptide(L)' 'QVFDQACKGIYDRAIFKKLDRVCDDCYNLYRKPYVATTCRQNCYANSVFRQCLDDLLLIDVVDEYISGVQMVGK' A
#
# COMPACT_ATOMS: atom_id res chain seq x y z
N GLN A 1 -10.77 -9.14 6.84
CA GLN A 1 -10.14 -8.26 5.84
C GLN A 1 -11.27 -7.83 4.90
N VAL A 2 -11.61 -6.55 4.86
CA VAL A 2 -12.60 -6.03 3.91
C VAL A 2 -11.93 -6.11 2.54
N PHE A 3 -12.49 -6.90 1.63
CA PHE A 3 -12.01 -6.97 0.26
C PHE A 3 -12.35 -5.66 -0.43
N ASP A 4 -11.36 -4.84 -0.74
CA ASP A 4 -11.56 -3.71 -1.64
C ASP A 4 -11.93 -4.26 -3.02
N GLN A 5 -13.10 -3.88 -3.54
CA GLN A 5 -13.55 -4.31 -4.86
C GLN A 5 -12.63 -3.84 -5.99
N ALA A 6 -11.75 -2.86 -5.73
CA ALA A 6 -10.71 -2.42 -6.66
C ALA A 6 -9.58 -3.46 -6.84
N CYS A 7 -9.36 -4.36 -5.87
CA CYS A 7 -8.32 -5.38 -5.95
C CYS A 7 -8.77 -6.58 -6.81
N LYS A 8 -8.82 -6.40 -8.13
CA LYS A 8 -9.22 -7.43 -9.12
C LYS A 8 -8.04 -8.18 -9.75
N GLY A 9 -6.82 -7.91 -9.30
CA GLY A 9 -5.59 -8.54 -9.76
C GLY A 9 -5.34 -9.92 -9.12
N ILE A 10 -4.06 -10.31 -9.09
CA ILE A 10 -3.61 -11.56 -8.47
C ILE A 10 -3.81 -11.48 -6.96
N TYR A 11 -4.53 -12.46 -6.40
CA TYR A 11 -4.67 -12.59 -4.96
C TYR A 11 -3.49 -13.36 -4.35
N ASP A 12 -2.38 -12.66 -4.10
CA ASP A 12 -1.22 -13.19 -3.38
C ASP A 12 -1.09 -12.55 -1.99
N ARG A 13 -1.31 -13.35 -0.95
CA ARG A 13 -1.24 -12.92 0.45
C ARG A 13 0.12 -12.33 0.84
N ALA A 14 1.21 -12.80 0.25
CA ALA A 14 2.54 -12.28 0.55
C ALA A 14 2.70 -10.84 0.04
N ILE A 15 2.18 -10.55 -1.16
CA ILE A 15 2.17 -9.20 -1.73
C ILE A 15 1.32 -8.27 -0.86
N PHE A 16 0.08 -8.66 -0.54
CA PHE A 16 -0.79 -7.86 0.33
C PHE A 16 -0.14 -7.56 1.69
N LYS A 17 0.50 -8.56 2.32
CA LYS A 17 1.20 -8.35 3.59
C LYS A 17 2.33 -7.32 3.47
N LYS A 18 3.05 -7.33 2.35
CA LYS A 18 4.14 -6.37 2.11
C LYS A 18 3.60 -4.95 1.90
N LEU A 19 2.54 -4.78 1.10
CA LEU A 19 1.88 -3.49 0.88
C LEU A 19 1.21 -2.96 2.17
N ASP A 20 0.55 -3.84 2.94
CA ASP A 20 -0.08 -3.50 4.21
C ASP A 20 0.91 -2.94 5.24
N ARG A 21 2.13 -3.48 5.25
CA ARG A 21 3.19 -3.04 6.16
C ARG A 21 3.59 -1.59 5.92
N VAL A 22 3.65 -1.15 4.65
CA VAL A 22 3.92 0.25 4.31
C VAL A 22 2.87 1.16 4.94
N CYS A 23 1.59 0.79 4.84
CA CYS A 23 0.51 1.56 5.44
C CYS A 23 0.54 1.58 6.97
N ASP A 24 0.93 0.47 7.61
CA ASP A 24 1.07 0.38 9.07
C ASP A 24 2.23 1.23 9.58
N ASP A 25 3.40 1.14 8.93
CA ASP A 25 4.60 1.91 9.30
C ASP A 25 4.36 3.41 9.07
N CYS A 26 3.69 3.77 7.98
CA CYS A 26 3.30 5.16 7.69
C CYS A 26 2.28 5.70 8.69
N TYR A 27 1.31 4.86 9.11
CA TYR A 27 0.42 5.22 10.21
C TYR A 27 1.19 5.45 11.51
N ASN A 28 2.20 4.63 11.83
CA ASN A 28 3.01 4.82 13.03
C ASN A 28 3.82 6.12 13.00
N LEU A 29 4.23 6.57 11.82
CA LEU A 29 4.90 7.86 11.61
C LEU A 29 3.95 9.04 11.90
N TYR A 30 2.77 9.07 11.28
CA TYR A 30 1.84 10.20 11.40
C TYR A 30 0.90 10.14 12.61
N ARG A 31 0.63 8.93 13.13
CA ARG A 31 -0.37 8.62 14.17
C ARG A 31 -1.76 9.14 13.84
N LYS A 32 -2.15 9.03 12.57
CA LYS A 32 -3.46 9.47 12.05
C LYS A 32 -4.22 8.29 11.45
N PRO A 33 -5.36 7.86 12.02
CA PRO A 33 -6.10 6.68 11.55
C PRO A 33 -6.45 6.71 10.06
N TYR A 34 -6.77 7.90 9.52
CA TYR A 34 -7.10 8.04 8.10
C TYR A 34 -5.94 7.70 7.17
N VAL A 35 -4.67 7.81 7.61
CA VAL A 35 -3.50 7.44 6.81
C VAL A 35 -3.53 5.94 6.50
N ALA A 36 -3.74 5.09 7.51
CA ALA A 36 -3.84 3.65 7.32
C ALA A 36 -4.99 3.26 6.39
N THR A 37 -6.15 3.93 6.53
CA THR A 37 -7.33 3.64 5.71
C THR A 37 -7.12 4.09 4.27
N THR A 38 -6.76 5.35 4.05
CA THR A 38 -6.57 5.92 2.70
C THR A 38 -5.40 5.26 1.96
N CYS A 39 -4.34 4.88 2.67
CA CYS A 39 -3.20 4.18 2.08
C CYS A 39 -3.62 2.85 1.40
N ARG A 40 -4.57 2.10 1.97
CA ARG A 40 -5.05 0.82 1.42
C ARG A 40 -6.15 0.96 0.36
N GLN A 41 -6.74 2.15 0.22
CA GLN A 41 -7.84 2.37 -0.72
C GLN A 41 -7.40 2.21 -2.18
N ASN A 42 -8.37 1.85 -3.03
CA ASN A 42 -8.14 1.66 -4.45
C ASN A 42 -7.02 0.65 -4.71
N CYS A 43 -6.98 -0.41 -3.90
CA CYS A 43 -5.92 -1.41 -3.93
C CYS A 43 -4.50 -0.81 -3.90
N TYR A 44 -4.23 0.09 -2.96
CA TYR A 44 -2.95 0.81 -2.82
C TYR A 44 -2.58 1.74 -4.01
N ALA A 45 -3.39 1.80 -5.06
CA ALA A 45 -3.19 2.67 -6.21
C ALA A 45 -3.72 4.09 -5.94
N ASN A 46 -3.10 4.76 -4.97
CA ASN A 46 -3.43 6.12 -4.57
C ASN A 46 -2.14 6.91 -4.23
N SER A 47 -2.26 8.24 -4.09
CA SER A 47 -1.11 9.10 -3.78
C SER A 47 -0.59 8.93 -2.36
N VAL A 48 -1.45 8.57 -1.40
CA VAL A 48 -1.04 8.36 0.01
C VAL A 48 -0.06 7.21 0.12
N PHE A 49 -0.30 6.10 -0.58
CA PHE A 49 0.65 4.98 -0.62
C PHE A 49 2.02 5.40 -1.15
N ARG A 50 2.06 6.20 -2.22
CA ARG A 50 3.32 6.71 -2.80
C ARG A 50 4.04 7.66 -1.85
N GLN A 51 3.30 8.56 -1.20
CA GLN A 51 3.85 9.47 -0.20
C GLN A 51 4.46 8.69 0.97
N CYS A 52 3.77 7.65 1.44
CA CYS A 52 4.29 6.76 2.48
C CYS A 52 5.60 6.06 2.10
N LEU A 53 5.78 5.66 0.83
CA LEU A 53 7.06 5.08 0.39
C LEU A 53 8.21 6.09 0.48
N ASP A 54 7.94 7.36 0.15
CA ASP A 54 8.92 8.45 0.22
C ASP A 54 9.27 8.78 1.68
N ASP A 55 8.26 8.99 2.53
CA ASP A 55 8.45 9.36 3.94
C ASP A 55 9.10 8.22 4.78
N LEU A 56 8.89 6.96 4.37
CA LEU A 56 9.56 5.80 4.96
C LEU A 56 10.94 5.52 4.37
N LEU A 57 11.42 6.36 3.45
CA LEU A 57 12.72 6.24 2.79
C LEU A 57 12.90 4.91 2.04
N LEU A 58 11.82 4.41 1.41
CA LEU A 58 11.81 3.16 0.65
C LEU A 58 12.08 3.38 -0.86
N ILE A 59 12.69 4.52 -1.21
CA ILE A 59 12.91 4.93 -2.61
C ILE A 59 13.77 3.93 -3.39
N ASP A 60 14.79 3.34 -2.77
CA ASP A 60 15.71 2.39 -3.41
C ASP A 60 15.02 1.09 -3.85
N VAL A 61 13.84 0.80 -3.28
CA VAL A 61 13.05 -0.40 -3.55
C VAL A 61 11.65 -0.07 -4.07
N VAL A 62 11.40 1.19 -4.46
CA VAL A 62 10.07 1.68 -4.85
C VAL A 62 9.47 0.88 -6.00
N ASP A 63 10.29 0.48 -6.97
CA ASP A 63 9.84 -0.27 -8.15
C ASP A 63 9.25 -1.63 -7.79
N GLU A 64 9.74 -2.27 -6.71
CA GLU A 64 9.19 -3.52 -6.22
C GLU A 64 7.78 -3.33 -5.66
N TYR A 65 7.56 -2.24 -4.91
CA TYR A 65 6.24 -1.91 -4.37
C TYR A 65 5.27 -1.50 -5.48
N ILE A 66 5.69 -0.69 -6.44
CA ILE A 66 4.86 -0.30 -7.58
C ILE A 66 4.45 -1.52 -8.41
N SER A 67 5.38 -2.46 -8.66
CA SER A 67 5.08 -3.73 -9.31
C SER A 67 4.05 -4.53 -8.51
N GLY A 68 4.22 -4.59 -7.18
CA GLY A 68 3.25 -5.23 -6.27
C GLY A 68 1.84 -4.63 -6.39
N VAL A 69 1.71 -3.29 -6.39
CA VAL A 69 0.44 -2.58 -6.57
C VAL A 69 -0.21 -2.92 -7.91
N GLN A 70 0.57 -2.97 -9.00
CA GLN A 70 0.08 -3.35 -10.34
C GLN A 70 -0.37 -4.81 -10.42
N MET A 71 0.24 -5.70 -9.65
CA MET A 71 -0.16 -7.12 -9.63
C MET A 71 -1.50 -7.32 -8.92
N VAL A 72 -1.78 -6.57 -7.85
CA VAL A 72 -3.00 -6.71 -7.05
C VAL A 72 -4.17 -5.85 -7.56
N GLY A 73 -3.88 -4.72 -8.21
CA GLY A 73 -4.86 -3.84 -8.85
C GLY A 73 -5.02 -4.14 -10.35
N LYS A 74 -6.25 -4.11 -10.85
CA LYS A 74 -6.56 -4.16 -12.29
C LYS A 74 -7.64 -3.14 -12.64
#